data_AF-A0A1Q6A469-F1
#
_entry.id   AF-A0A1Q6A469-F1
#
_cell.length_a   1.000
_cell.length_b   1.000
_cell.length_c   1.000
_cell.angle_alpha   90.00
_cell.angle_beta   90.00
_cell.angle_gamma   90.00
#
_symmetry.space_group_name_H-M   'P 1'
#
loop_
_entity.id
_entity.type
_entity.pdbx_description
1 polymer ?
#
loop_
_entity_poly.entity_id
_entity_poly.type
_entity_poly.pdbx_seq_one_letter_code
_entity_poly.pdbx_strand_id
1 'polypeptide(L)'
;MNQSDDLTGTLVLVHPELSEDPVNKQGQMGMIMFAEPEKDDIYVTFGKNERALYSSDALLVFKKPGEIYKGLMTDTKNLSIPDFKALHRIGMLLDNGTSKGAKDAMQLAMENPGVHSRAMETLQSKLGLDVHIVAEQEQLNTQSYGR
;
A
#
# COMPACT_ATOMS: atom_id res chain seq x y z
N MET A 1 -13.29 -7.12 17.17
CA MET A 1 -12.81 -5.77 16.85
C MET A 1 -12.80 -5.71 15.33
N ASN A 2 -13.58 -4.81 14.74
CA ASN A 2 -13.74 -4.72 13.29
C ASN A 2 -12.45 -4.13 12.70
N GLN A 3 -11.80 -4.83 11.76
CA GLN A 3 -10.57 -4.36 11.10
C GLN A 3 -10.74 -2.97 10.43
N SER A 4 -11.97 -2.58 10.12
CA SER A 4 -12.38 -1.27 9.60
C SER A 4 -12.00 -0.10 10.50
N ASP A 5 -12.15 -0.25 11.83
CA ASP A 5 -11.97 0.85 12.77
C ASP A 5 -10.49 1.18 12.96
N ASP A 6 -9.62 0.18 12.83
CA ASP A 6 -8.16 0.33 12.98
C ASP A 6 -7.49 1.01 11.76
N LEU A 7 -8.15 1.05 10.61
CA LEU A 7 -7.64 1.69 9.39
C LEU A 7 -7.96 3.18 9.30
N THR A 8 -8.98 3.62 10.03
CA THR A 8 -9.43 5.00 10.01
C THR A 8 -8.34 5.94 10.54
N GLY A 9 -8.06 7.01 9.81
CA GLY A 9 -6.97 7.95 10.12
C GLY A 9 -5.60 7.54 9.59
N THR A 10 -5.48 6.41 8.89
CA THR A 10 -4.23 6.00 8.24
C THR A 10 -3.96 6.85 7.01
N LEU A 11 -2.71 7.34 6.89
CA LEU A 11 -2.22 8.00 5.68
C LEU A 11 -1.95 6.97 4.59
N VAL A 12 -2.45 7.24 3.40
CA VAL A 12 -2.29 6.41 2.20
C VAL A 12 -1.79 7.25 1.04
N LEU A 13 -1.09 6.63 0.11
CA LEU A 13 -0.70 7.22 -1.17
C LEU A 13 -1.52 6.52 -2.26
N VAL A 14 -2.18 7.29 -3.13
CA VAL A 14 -2.82 6.69 -4.31
C VAL A 14 -1.75 6.18 -5.25
N HIS A 15 -1.88 4.95 -5.73
CA HIS A 15 -0.90 4.33 -6.61
C HIS A 15 -0.65 5.24 -7.83
N PRO A 16 0.60 5.66 -8.09
CA PRO A 16 0.90 6.62 -9.16
C PRO A 16 0.64 6.05 -10.56
N GLU A 17 0.72 4.73 -10.70
CA GLU A 17 0.47 4.01 -11.96
C GLU A 17 -0.95 3.41 -12.02
N LEU A 18 -1.90 3.92 -11.22
CA LEU A 18 -3.28 3.43 -11.24
C LEU A 18 -3.92 3.67 -12.61
N SER A 19 -4.35 2.62 -13.30
CA SER A 19 -4.91 2.71 -14.66
C SER A 19 -6.20 3.53 -14.74
N GLU A 20 -7.09 3.35 -13.76
CA GLU A 20 -8.38 4.03 -13.67
C GLU A 20 -8.47 4.75 -12.33
N ASP A 21 -8.29 6.06 -12.36
CA ASP A 21 -8.43 6.90 -11.17
C ASP A 21 -9.75 7.68 -11.23
N PRO A 22 -10.72 7.40 -10.34
CA PRO A 22 -12.03 8.05 -10.35
C PRO A 22 -11.98 9.56 -10.09
N VAL A 23 -10.91 10.08 -9.48
CA VAL A 23 -10.79 11.49 -9.09
C VAL A 23 -9.46 12.15 -9.51
N ASN A 24 -8.62 11.46 -10.28
CA ASN A 24 -7.30 11.93 -10.76
C ASN A 24 -6.38 12.42 -9.63
N LYS A 25 -6.26 11.63 -8.56
CA LYS A 25 -5.38 11.84 -7.41
C LYS A 25 -4.20 10.86 -7.36
N GLN A 26 -3.85 10.20 -8.46
CA GLN A 26 -2.62 9.41 -8.65
C GLN A 26 -1.41 10.11 -8.04
N GLY A 27 -0.64 9.37 -7.23
CA GLY A 27 0.56 9.89 -6.58
C GLY A 27 0.30 10.96 -5.51
N GLN A 28 -0.96 11.20 -5.12
CA GLN A 28 -1.30 12.10 -4.00
C GLN A 28 -1.53 11.34 -2.71
N MET A 29 -1.15 11.97 -1.60
CA MET A 29 -1.41 11.46 -0.26
C MET A 29 -2.84 11.81 0.17
N GLY A 30 -3.55 10.82 0.67
CA GLY A 30 -4.85 10.94 1.30
C GLY A 30 -4.88 10.31 2.70
N MET A 31 -6.04 10.39 3.35
CA MET A 31 -6.30 9.75 4.63
C MET A 31 -7.53 8.88 4.54
N ILE A 32 -7.46 7.66 5.06
CA ILE A 32 -8.63 6.77 5.14
C ILE A 32 -9.61 7.37 6.15
N MET A 33 -10.83 7.67 5.71
CA MET A 33 -11.92 8.03 6.62
C MET A 33 -12.67 6.81 7.13
N PHE A 34 -12.82 5.81 6.26
CA PHE A 34 -13.58 4.61 6.53
C PHE A 34 -13.15 3.52 5.53
N ALA A 35 -13.18 2.27 5.97
CA ALA A 35 -12.83 1.12 5.14
C ALA A 35 -13.84 -0.01 5.37
N GLU A 36 -14.32 -0.61 4.30
CA GLU A 36 -15.08 -1.86 4.29
C GLU A 36 -14.24 -2.95 3.61
N PRO A 37 -13.31 -3.60 4.33
CA PRO A 37 -12.44 -4.65 3.75
C PRO A 37 -13.23 -5.79 3.10
N GLU A 38 -14.43 -6.10 3.60
CA GLU A 38 -15.29 -7.16 3.05
C GLU A 38 -15.79 -6.89 1.62
N LYS A 39 -15.90 -5.60 1.25
CA LYS A 39 -16.33 -5.16 -0.08
C LYS A 39 -15.19 -4.57 -0.91
N ASP A 40 -13.99 -4.51 -0.33
CA ASP A 40 -12.85 -3.83 -0.91
C ASP A 40 -13.10 -2.33 -1.17
N ASP A 41 -13.95 -1.72 -0.34
CA ASP A 41 -14.38 -0.33 -0.48
C ASP A 41 -13.63 0.56 0.53
N ILE A 42 -12.66 1.34 0.06
CA ILE A 42 -11.84 2.22 0.91
C ILE A 42 -12.13 3.69 0.62
N TYR A 43 -12.69 4.39 1.60
CA TYR A 43 -13.01 5.81 1.49
C TYR A 43 -11.82 6.67 1.92
N VAL A 44 -11.26 7.39 0.96
CA VAL A 44 -10.09 8.27 1.15
C VAL A 44 -10.51 9.73 1.02
N THR A 45 -10.06 10.57 1.95
CA THR A 45 -10.19 12.03 1.89
C THR A 45 -8.87 12.70 1.56
N PHE A 46 -8.93 13.73 0.72
CA PHE A 46 -7.78 14.57 0.33
C PHE A 46 -7.88 15.98 0.92
N GLY A 47 -8.90 16.28 1.72
CA GLY A 47 -9.10 17.60 2.31
C GLY A 47 -10.57 17.96 2.54
N LYS A 48 -10.87 19.26 2.59
CA LYS A 48 -12.23 19.76 2.84
C LYS A 48 -13.09 19.56 1.59
N ASN A 49 -13.77 18.41 1.55
CA ASN A 49 -14.79 17.95 0.57
C ASN A 49 -14.31 17.11 -0.61
N GLU A 50 -13.03 16.79 -0.70
CA GLU A 50 -12.54 15.86 -1.72
C GLU A 50 -12.49 14.45 -1.13
N ARG A 51 -13.40 13.59 -1.55
CA ARG A 51 -13.48 12.18 -1.15
C ARG A 51 -13.55 11.30 -2.37
N ALA A 52 -12.92 10.15 -2.29
CA ALA A 52 -12.96 9.15 -3.34
C ALA A 52 -13.02 7.75 -2.73
N LEU A 53 -13.59 6.85 -3.52
CA LEU A 53 -13.63 5.42 -3.23
C LEU A 53 -12.51 4.76 -4.03
N TYR A 54 -11.69 3.97 -3.36
CA TYR A 54 -10.62 3.18 -3.97
C TYR A 54 -10.71 1.73 -3.50
N SER A 55 -10.21 0.82 -4.32
CA SER A 55 -9.87 -0.53 -3.89
C SER A 55 -8.62 -0.52 -3.01
N SER A 56 -8.45 -1.55 -2.19
CA SER A 56 -7.27 -1.72 -1.35
C SER A 56 -5.97 -1.97 -2.14
N ASP A 57 -6.03 -2.38 -3.41
CA ASP A 57 -4.86 -2.54 -4.29
C ASP A 57 -4.34 -1.20 -4.83
N ALA A 58 -5.24 -0.23 -5.01
CA ALA A 58 -4.99 1.11 -5.52
C ALA A 58 -4.32 2.04 -4.50
N LEU A 59 -4.22 1.61 -3.24
CA LEU A 59 -3.70 2.40 -2.13
C LEU A 59 -2.40 1.82 -1.61
N LEU A 60 -1.38 2.66 -1.53
CA LEU A 60 -0.07 2.32 -0.98
C LEU A 60 0.05 2.83 0.46
N VAL A 61 0.62 1.97 1.29
CA VAL A 61 0.91 2.21 2.71
C VAL A 61 2.37 1.86 2.98
N PHE A 62 2.96 2.46 4.01
CA PHE A 62 4.31 2.11 4.40
C PHE A 62 4.38 0.71 5.02
N LYS A 63 5.42 -0.02 4.62
CA LYS A 63 5.89 -1.21 5.31
C LYS A 63 6.40 -0.85 6.71
N LYS A 64 6.60 -1.86 7.56
CA LYS A 64 7.20 -1.64 8.88
C LYS A 64 8.62 -1.10 8.73
N PRO A 65 9.10 -0.19 9.60
CA PRO A 65 10.46 0.38 9.51
C PRO A 65 11.54 -0.69 9.39
N GLY A 66 11.43 -1.79 10.16
CA GLY A 66 12.38 -2.91 10.11
C GLY A 66 12.46 -3.59 8.73
N GLU A 67 11.36 -3.66 7.98
CA GLU A 67 11.35 -4.23 6.63
C GLU A 67 11.99 -3.28 5.61
N ILE A 68 11.77 -1.97 5.77
CA ILE A 68 12.41 -0.93 4.96
C ILE A 68 13.93 -0.99 5.15
N TYR A 69 14.40 -1.07 6.39
CA TYR A 69 15.83 -1.23 6.69
C TYR A 69 16.40 -2.55 6.20
N LYS A 70 15.65 -3.65 6.32
CA LYS A 70 16.07 -4.94 5.76
C LYS A 70 16.25 -4.84 4.24
N GLY A 71 15.30 -4.22 3.54
CA GLY A 71 15.35 -4.00 2.09
C GLY A 71 16.54 -3.14 1.67
N LEU A 72 16.89 -2.12 2.47
CA LEU A 72 18.09 -1.30 2.28
C LEU A 72 19.38 -2.13 2.35
N MET A 73 19.47 -3.10 3.27
CA MET A 73 20.68 -3.90 3.46
C MET A 73 20.85 -5.00 2.41
N THR A 74 19.75 -5.51 1.84
CA THR A 74 19.79 -6.65 0.91
C THR A 74 20.07 -6.28 -0.54
N ASP A 75 19.75 -5.05 -0.97
CA ASP A 75 19.79 -4.68 -2.40
C ASP A 75 20.35 -3.27 -2.61
N THR A 76 21.49 -3.00 -1.96
CA THR A 76 22.22 -1.71 -2.05
C THR A 76 22.76 -1.42 -3.45
N LYS A 77 23.00 -2.44 -4.27
CA LYS A 77 23.69 -2.30 -5.56
C LYS A 77 22.82 -1.72 -6.68
N ASN A 78 21.51 -1.90 -6.61
CA ASN A 78 20.55 -1.43 -7.61
C ASN A 78 19.83 -0.14 -7.19
N LEU A 79 20.33 0.54 -6.15
CA LEU A 79 19.69 1.69 -5.56
C LEU A 79 20.48 2.96 -5.87
N SER A 80 19.78 3.98 -6.37
CA SER A 80 20.41 5.28 -6.55
C SER A 80 20.77 5.88 -5.19
N ILE A 81 21.85 6.68 -5.14
CA ILE A 81 22.23 7.38 -3.90
C ILE A 81 21.08 8.27 -3.37
N PRO A 82 20.33 9.00 -4.22
CA PRO A 82 19.13 9.71 -3.79
C PRO A 82 18.08 8.81 -3.13
N ASP A 83 17.73 7.68 -3.76
CA ASP A 83 16.69 6.77 -3.23
C ASP A 83 17.15 6.11 -1.92
N PHE A 84 18.43 5.78 -1.79
CA PHE A 84 19.01 5.27 -0.54
C PHE A 84 18.83 6.27 0.60
N LYS A 85 19.16 7.55 0.38
CA LYS A 85 18.99 8.60 1.38
C LYS A 85 17.51 8.81 1.73
N ALA A 86 16.64 8.79 0.72
CA ALA A 86 15.19 8.93 0.91
C ALA A 86 14.63 7.77 1.75
N LEU A 87 14.94 6.52 1.39
CA LEU A 87 14.52 5.32 2.12
C LEU A 87 15.00 5.30 3.57
N HIS A 88 16.26 5.63 3.81
CA HIS A 88 16.80 5.70 5.17
C HIS A 88 16.06 6.77 6.00
N ARG A 89 15.80 7.94 5.40
CA ARG A 89 15.06 9.02 6.07
C ARG A 89 13.60 8.64 6.35
N ILE A 90 12.93 8.01 5.39
CA ILE A 90 11.58 7.46 5.56
C ILE A 90 11.55 6.47 6.74
N GLY A 91 12.48 5.51 6.76
CA GLY A 91 12.60 4.55 7.86
C GLY A 91 12.74 5.24 9.23
N MET A 92 13.61 6.25 9.34
CA MET A 92 13.81 7.01 10.59
C MET A 92 12.54 7.78 11.02
N LEU A 93 11.85 8.42 10.06
CA LEU A 93 10.65 9.20 10.34
C LEU A 93 9.50 8.31 10.82
N LEU A 94 9.38 7.10 10.27
CA LEU A 94 8.37 6.12 10.67
C LEU A 94 8.71 5.48 12.02
N ASP A 95 9.99 5.21 12.30
CA ASP A 95 10.44 4.64 13.58
C ASP A 95 10.19 5.59 14.76
N ASN A 96 10.28 6.90 14.53
CA ASN A 96 9.91 7.92 15.51
C ASN A 96 8.40 7.91 15.87
N GLY A 97 7.55 7.29 15.05
CA GLY A 97 6.12 7.06 15.36
C GLY A 97 5.24 8.31 15.46
N THR A 98 5.69 9.48 14.99
CA THR A 98 4.91 10.72 15.08
C THR A 98 4.06 10.96 13.83
N SER A 99 2.87 11.55 13.99
CA SER A 99 1.99 11.89 12.84
C SER A 99 2.65 12.85 11.85
N LYS A 100 3.47 13.79 12.36
CA LYS A 100 4.28 14.67 11.53
C LYS A 100 5.34 13.87 10.75
N GLY A 101 6.03 12.94 11.40
CA GLY A 101 7.01 12.07 10.75
C GLY A 101 6.40 11.23 9.65
N ALA A 102 5.23 10.62 9.88
CA ALA A 102 4.51 9.85 8.86
C ALA A 102 4.13 10.71 7.64
N LYS A 103 3.70 11.96 7.86
CA LYS A 103 3.38 12.91 6.79
C LYS A 103 4.64 13.32 6.00
N ASP A 104 5.72 13.66 6.69
CA ASP A 104 6.99 14.03 6.07
C ASP A 104 7.58 12.84 5.28
N ALA A 105 7.41 11.61 5.79
CA ALA A 105 7.80 10.38 5.09
C ALA A 105 6.98 10.17 3.82
N MET A 106 5.66 10.36 3.87
CA MET A 106 4.80 10.29 2.69
C MET A 106 5.21 11.31 1.62
N GLN A 107 5.52 12.54 2.02
CA GLN A 107 6.00 13.55 1.08
C GLN A 107 7.30 13.12 0.41
N LEU A 108 8.26 12.55 1.15
CA LEU A 108 9.49 12.02 0.56
C LEU A 108 9.22 10.87 -0.42
N ALA A 109 8.24 10.01 -0.13
CA ALA A 109 7.84 8.96 -1.05
C ALA A 109 7.23 9.54 -2.33
N MET A 110 6.39 10.57 -2.25
CA MET A 110 5.82 11.26 -3.42
C MET A 110 6.92 11.88 -4.31
N GLU A 111 7.94 12.48 -3.70
CA GLU A 111 9.05 13.13 -4.41
C GLU A 111 10.04 12.14 -5.03
N ASN A 112 10.08 10.88 -4.56
CA ASN A 112 11.04 9.86 -4.98
C ASN A 112 10.32 8.55 -5.39
N PRO A 113 9.75 8.44 -6.60
CA PRO A 113 9.02 7.25 -7.03
C PRO A 113 9.82 5.94 -6.96
N GLY A 114 11.16 6.02 -7.09
CA GLY A 114 12.06 4.87 -6.96
C GLY A 114 12.04 4.18 -5.59
N VAL A 115 11.45 4.82 -4.56
CA VAL A 115 11.34 4.25 -3.22
C VAL A 115 10.07 3.42 -3.01
N HIS A 116 9.03 3.56 -3.86
CA HIS A 116 7.71 2.97 -3.62
C HIS A 116 7.77 1.45 -3.46
N SER A 117 8.39 0.75 -4.40
CA SER A 117 8.50 -0.73 -4.37
C SER A 117 9.24 -1.27 -3.13
N ARG A 118 10.07 -0.43 -2.49
CA ARG A 118 10.94 -0.81 -1.37
C ARG A 118 10.36 -0.39 -0.02
N ALA A 119 9.79 0.81 0.09
CA ALA A 119 9.24 1.34 1.33
C ALA A 119 7.74 1.06 1.50
N MET A 120 7.02 0.83 0.41
CA MET A 120 5.56 0.76 0.42
C MET A 120 5.06 -0.59 -0.06
N GLU A 121 3.84 -0.91 0.33
CA GLU A 121 3.06 -2.06 -0.08
C GLU A 121 1.61 -1.62 -0.28
N THR A 122 0.83 -2.37 -1.06
CA THR A 122 -0.61 -2.13 -1.18
C THR A 122 -1.31 -2.34 0.14
N LEU A 123 -2.41 -1.61 0.39
CA LEU A 123 -3.24 -1.80 1.58
C LEU A 123 -3.79 -3.23 1.63
N GLN A 124 -4.10 -3.82 0.47
CA GLN A 124 -4.50 -5.22 0.35
C GLN A 124 -3.48 -6.18 1.00
N SER A 125 -2.21 -6.10 0.58
CA SER A 125 -1.14 -6.95 1.11
C SER A 125 -0.90 -6.70 2.60
N LYS A 126 -0.94 -5.44 3.05
CA LYS A 126 -0.83 -5.11 4.49
C LYS A 126 -1.94 -5.73 5.34
N LEU A 127 -3.15 -5.82 4.80
CA LEU A 127 -4.29 -6.44 5.47
C LEU A 127 -4.26 -7.97 5.43
N GLY A 128 -3.29 -8.57 4.71
CA GLY A 128 -3.29 -10.01 4.43
C GLY A 128 -4.50 -10.42 3.60
N LEU A 129 -5.10 -9.49 2.86
CA LEU A 129 -6.14 -9.74 1.86
C LEU A 129 -5.52 -10.18 0.53
N ASP A 130 -4.25 -10.61 0.55
CA ASP A 130 -3.73 -11.52 -0.47
C ASP A 130 -4.66 -12.75 -0.45
N VAL A 131 -5.70 -12.65 -1.27
CA VAL A 131 -6.53 -13.77 -1.68
C VAL A 131 -5.52 -14.74 -2.25
N HIS A 132 -5.16 -15.75 -1.46
CA HIS A 132 -4.77 -17.02 -2.04
C HIS A 132 -5.88 -17.32 -3.04
N ILE A 133 -5.60 -17.06 -4.33
CA ILE A 133 -6.19 -17.83 -5.40
C ILE A 133 -5.66 -19.23 -5.13
N VAL A 134 -6.30 -19.92 -4.19
CA VAL A 134 -6.45 -21.36 -4.25
C VAL A 134 -7.12 -21.55 -5.60
N ALA A 135 -6.27 -21.80 -6.60
CA ALA A 135 -6.69 -22.49 -7.79
C ALA A 135 -7.28 -23.80 -7.28
N GLU A 136 -8.59 -23.78 -7.05
CA GLU A 136 -9.42 -24.95 -6.93
C GLU A 136 -9.28 -25.65 -8.28
N GLN A 137 -8.29 -26.53 -8.39
CA GLN A 137 -8.30 -27.56 -9.41
C GLN A 137 -9.43 -28.50 -9.04
N GLU A 138 -10.65 -28.09 -9.38
CA GLU A 138 -11.82 -28.96 -9.45
C GLU A 138 -11.47 -30.13 -10.35
N GLN A 139 -11.09 -31.23 -9.71
CA GLN A 139 -11.76 -32.52 -9.78
C GLN A 139 -12.84 -32.64 -10.88
N LEU A 140 -12.44 -32.58 -12.15
CA LEU A 140 -13.21 -33.09 -13.29
C LEU A 140 -12.30 -33.97 -14.14
N ASN A 141 -11.71 -34.99 -13.53
CA ASN A 141 -11.26 -36.16 -14.28
C ASN A 141 -11.77 -37.45 -13.64
N THR A 142 -13.08 -37.50 -13.44
CA THR A 142 -13.82 -38.76 -13.40
C THR A 142 -15.00 -38.61 -14.35
N GLN A 143 -14.82 -39.03 -15.60
CA GLN A 143 -15.66 -40.04 -16.28
C GLN A 143 -15.35 -40.14 -17.78
N SER A 144 -15.44 -41.39 -18.28
CA SER A 144 -15.39 -41.86 -19.67
C SER A 144 -13.97 -42.15 -20.20
N TYR A 145 -13.56 -43.38 -20.54
CA TYR A 145 -14.23 -44.59 -21.03
C TYR A 145 -13.48 -45.82 -20.43
N GLY A 146 -14.08 -46.95 -20.08
CA GLY A 146 -15.17 -47.62 -20.78
C GLY A 146 -14.64 -48.42 -21.98
N ARG A 147 -13.81 -49.45 -21.75
CA ARG A 147 -13.77 -50.76 -22.44
C ARG A 147 -12.58 -51.60 -21.99
#